data_AF-A0AAD0Z0G0-F1
#
_entry.id   AF-A0AAD0Z0G0-F1
#
_cell.length_a   1.000
_cell.length_b   1.000
_cell.length_c   1.000
_cell.angle_alpha   90.00
_cell.angle_beta   90.00
_cell.angle_gamma   90.00
#
_symmetry.space_group_name_H-M   'P 1'
#
loop_
_entity.id
_entity.type
_entity.pdbx_description
1 polymer ?
#
loop_
_entity_poly.entity_id
_entity_poly.type
_entity_poly.pdbx_seq_one_letter_code
_entity_poly.pdbx_strand_id
1 'polypeptide(L)'
;MELDDFKELWNKDTGQDPPEISLDTQHQIRSPLQMLKINMETEFWLMLVTLPMLLISFPFASRDFNIKMISTFVTILTLAFIIYFYSRFLKLYKMLKQNSINTNYDLFNLKTQLLVSKEIYISYYISYIPLALLLCLIKINFHFDKEYNLAIFGISFLITLFLVYFVIKYWIYYMYGRYIDDVVELVDELNGIEVHQPSKRKQTWFERSQKFFMNKMGIKGHIMNTIIWFVSMYIFIILFLTLVLLIVIIAGAKLHFLDIGSLLKALNKLN
;
A
#
# COMPACT_ATOMS: atom_id res chain seq x y z
N MET A 1 11.39 15.90 12.68
CA MET A 1 10.76 16.69 13.75
C MET A 1 11.24 16.11 15.06
N GLU A 2 11.78 16.95 15.93
CA GLU A 2 12.34 16.53 17.21
C GLU A 2 11.28 16.66 18.31
N LEU A 3 11.40 15.86 19.36
CA LEU A 3 10.46 15.84 20.49
C LEU A 3 10.38 17.19 21.23
N ASP A 4 11.41 18.02 21.06
CA ASP A 4 11.52 19.32 21.71
C ASP A 4 10.62 20.38 21.06
N ASP A 5 10.47 20.35 19.72
CA ASP A 5 9.50 21.18 18.99
C ASP A 5 8.06 20.94 19.50
N PHE A 6 7.75 19.68 19.83
CA PHE A 6 6.45 19.26 20.38
C PHE A 6 6.20 19.86 21.77
N LYS A 7 7.23 19.92 22.63
CA LYS A 7 7.10 20.46 24.00
C LYS A 7 6.92 21.96 24.02
N GLU A 8 7.62 22.67 23.14
CA GLU A 8 7.56 24.13 23.09
C GLU A 8 6.18 24.62 22.64
N LEU A 9 5.59 23.95 21.65
CA LEU A 9 4.23 24.22 21.19
C LEU A 9 3.15 23.84 22.21
N TRP A 10 3.32 22.70 22.91
CA TRP A 10 2.41 22.27 23.97
C TRP A 10 2.35 23.24 25.15
N ASN A 11 3.47 23.86 25.50
CA ASN A 11 3.54 24.88 26.55
C ASN A 11 2.96 26.24 26.12
N LYS A 12 2.83 26.48 24.81
CA LYS A 12 2.22 27.70 24.25
C LYS A 12 0.67 27.62 24.27
N ASP A 13 0.13 26.40 24.26
CA ASP A 13 -1.31 26.10 24.16
C ASP A 13 -2.00 25.87 25.53
N THR A 14 -1.27 25.97 26.65
CA THR A 14 -1.81 25.87 28.02
C THR A 14 -2.41 27.18 28.57
N GLY A 15 -2.44 28.25 27.77
CA GLY A 15 -3.17 29.50 28.07
C GLY A 15 -4.64 29.41 27.67
N GLN A 16 -5.52 30.09 28.43
CA GLN A 16 -6.99 30.04 28.29
C GLN A 16 -7.48 30.15 26.84
N ASP A 17 -8.30 29.15 26.48
CA ASP A 17 -8.94 28.90 25.19
C ASP A 17 -7.99 28.73 23.99
N PRO A 18 -7.92 27.52 23.38
CA PRO A 18 -7.06 27.29 22.22
C PRO A 18 -7.49 28.23 21.09
N PRO A 19 -6.55 28.91 20.41
CA PRO A 19 -6.89 29.92 19.42
C PRO A 19 -7.77 29.30 18.31
N GLU A 20 -8.92 29.94 18.06
CA GLU A 20 -9.83 29.52 16.99
C GLU A 20 -9.16 29.68 15.63
N ILE A 21 -9.30 28.65 14.79
CA ILE A 21 -8.68 28.62 13.47
C ILE A 21 -9.54 29.41 12.48
N SER A 22 -8.91 30.23 11.62
CA SER A 22 -9.61 31.00 10.60
C SER A 22 -10.34 30.10 9.58
N LEU A 23 -11.47 30.59 9.05
CA LEU A 23 -12.29 29.83 8.09
C LEU A 23 -11.54 29.48 6.79
N ASP A 24 -10.63 30.35 6.34
CA ASP A 24 -9.79 30.11 5.16
C ASP A 24 -8.84 28.93 5.39
N THR A 25 -8.22 28.87 6.57
CA THR A 25 -7.37 27.77 6.99
C THR A 25 -8.14 26.45 7.06
N GLN A 26 -9.35 26.47 7.62
CA GLN A 26 -10.22 25.29 7.65
C GLN A 26 -10.56 24.81 6.22
N HIS A 27 -10.76 25.73 5.28
CA HIS A 27 -11.04 25.39 3.88
C HIS A 27 -9.82 24.75 3.19
N GLN A 28 -8.60 25.26 3.45
CA GLN A 28 -7.37 24.73 2.86
C GLN A 28 -7.10 23.28 3.31
N ILE A 29 -7.27 22.98 4.60
CA ILE A 29 -7.05 21.64 5.15
C ILE A 29 -8.14 20.64 4.73
N ARG A 30 -9.37 21.11 4.51
CA ARG A 30 -10.48 20.25 4.05
C ARG A 30 -10.18 19.58 2.71
N SER A 31 -9.45 20.23 1.81
CA SER A 31 -9.16 19.69 0.48
C SER A 31 -8.29 18.41 0.50
N PRO A 32 -7.09 18.38 1.11
CA PRO A 32 -6.28 17.16 1.19
C PRO A 32 -6.96 16.08 2.06
N LEU A 33 -7.70 16.47 3.11
CA LEU A 33 -8.48 15.50 3.90
C LEU A 33 -9.63 14.86 3.11
N GLN A 34 -10.28 15.60 2.21
CA GLN A 34 -11.30 15.05 1.31
C GLN A 34 -10.69 14.07 0.33
N MET A 35 -9.53 14.39 -0.26
CA MET A 35 -8.81 13.47 -1.14
C MET A 35 -8.40 12.20 -0.39
N LEU A 36 -7.90 12.33 0.83
CA LEU A 36 -7.58 11.21 1.70
C LEU A 36 -8.81 10.30 1.89
N LYS A 37 -9.98 10.86 2.23
CA LYS A 37 -11.23 10.10 2.36
C LYS A 37 -11.65 9.38 1.07
N ILE A 38 -11.56 10.04 -0.07
CA ILE A 38 -11.90 9.45 -1.38
C ILE A 38 -10.96 8.27 -1.70
N ASN A 39 -9.67 8.43 -1.43
CA ASN A 39 -8.68 7.38 -1.60
C ASN A 39 -8.99 6.18 -0.70
N MET A 40 -9.37 6.46 0.55
CA MET A 40 -9.74 5.44 1.51
C MET A 40 -10.96 4.63 1.07
N GLU A 41 -12.01 5.30 0.58
CA GLU A 41 -13.20 4.65 0.05
C GLU A 41 -12.89 3.84 -1.22
N THR A 42 -12.06 4.38 -2.10
CA THR A 42 -11.66 3.72 -3.34
C THR A 42 -10.90 2.43 -3.05
N GLU A 43 -9.94 2.47 -2.11
CA GLU A 43 -9.19 1.28 -1.70
C GLU A 43 -10.09 0.24 -1.05
N PHE A 44 -11.06 0.65 -0.23
CA PHE A 44 -12.03 -0.28 0.33
C PHE A 44 -12.79 -1.05 -0.76
N TRP A 45 -13.29 -0.34 -1.78
CA TRP A 45 -13.99 -0.97 -2.90
C TRP A 45 -13.07 -1.86 -3.74
N LEU A 46 -11.84 -1.42 -4.02
CA LEU A 46 -10.85 -2.26 -4.69
C LEU A 46 -10.58 -3.54 -3.91
N MET A 47 -10.30 -3.40 -2.61
CA MET A 47 -10.06 -4.51 -1.71
C MET A 47 -11.24 -5.49 -1.66
N LEU A 48 -12.48 -4.99 -1.55
CA LEU A 48 -13.69 -5.80 -1.53
C LEU A 48 -13.89 -6.62 -2.81
N VAL A 49 -13.46 -6.09 -3.96
CA VAL A 49 -13.54 -6.79 -5.26
C VAL A 49 -12.37 -7.75 -5.45
N THR A 50 -11.14 -7.34 -5.14
CA THR A 50 -9.93 -8.12 -5.44
C THR A 50 -9.67 -9.25 -4.43
N LEU A 51 -9.97 -9.04 -3.15
CA LEU A 51 -9.69 -10.06 -2.12
C LEU A 51 -10.44 -11.37 -2.33
N PRO A 52 -11.76 -11.37 -2.58
CA PRO A 52 -12.48 -12.61 -2.83
C PRO A 52 -11.94 -13.31 -4.08
N MET A 53 -11.63 -12.55 -5.13
CA MET A 53 -11.06 -13.10 -6.37
C MET A 53 -9.72 -13.81 -6.11
N LEU A 54 -8.89 -13.29 -5.22
CA LEU A 54 -7.63 -13.91 -4.84
C LEU A 54 -7.83 -15.09 -3.90
N LEU A 55 -8.63 -14.95 -2.83
CA LEU A 55 -8.68 -15.88 -1.71
C LEU A 55 -9.61 -17.08 -1.92
N ILE A 56 -10.69 -16.95 -2.71
CA ILE A 56 -11.71 -18.02 -2.85
C ILE A 56 -11.11 -19.30 -3.42
N SER A 57 -10.12 -19.22 -4.31
CA SER A 57 -9.54 -20.40 -4.96
C SER A 57 -8.53 -21.17 -4.11
N PHE A 58 -7.96 -20.57 -3.06
CA PHE A 58 -6.82 -21.17 -2.34
C PHE A 58 -7.21 -22.42 -1.52
N PRO A 59 -8.26 -22.42 -0.70
CA PRO A 59 -8.65 -23.59 0.09
C PRO A 59 -9.08 -24.80 -0.76
N PHE A 60 -9.32 -24.61 -2.06
CA PHE A 60 -9.72 -25.66 -2.99
C PHE A 60 -8.62 -26.00 -4.02
N ALA A 61 -7.43 -25.41 -3.89
CA ALA A 61 -6.36 -25.57 -4.87
C ALA A 61 -5.70 -26.95 -4.87
N SER A 62 -5.85 -27.75 -3.80
CA SER A 62 -5.24 -29.08 -3.69
C SER A 62 -6.21 -30.13 -3.17
N ARG A 63 -6.07 -31.36 -3.67
CA ARG A 63 -6.77 -32.57 -3.18
C ARG A 63 -6.12 -33.15 -1.93
N ASP A 64 -4.87 -32.79 -1.63
CA ASP A 64 -4.16 -33.23 -0.44
C ASP A 64 -4.77 -32.58 0.81
N PHE A 65 -5.16 -33.40 1.78
CA PHE A 65 -5.78 -32.95 3.02
C PHE A 65 -4.89 -32.01 3.85
N ASN A 66 -3.59 -32.29 3.94
CA ASN A 66 -2.65 -31.48 4.71
C ASN A 66 -2.47 -30.10 4.07
N ILE A 67 -2.29 -30.06 2.75
CA ILE A 67 -2.16 -28.81 1.99
C ILE A 67 -3.46 -27.99 2.10
N LYS A 68 -4.61 -28.65 2.01
CA LYS A 68 -5.93 -28.01 2.17
C LYS A 68 -6.09 -27.39 3.57
N MET A 69 -5.72 -28.11 4.62
CA MET A 69 -5.77 -27.61 6.00
C MET A 69 -4.87 -26.39 6.20
N ILE A 70 -3.62 -26.46 5.75
CA ILE A 70 -2.66 -25.34 5.82
C ILE A 70 -3.19 -24.13 5.04
N SER A 71 -3.64 -24.34 3.80
CA SER A 71 -4.19 -23.26 2.96
C SER A 71 -5.42 -22.60 3.60
N THR A 72 -6.27 -23.38 4.26
CA THR A 72 -7.45 -22.86 4.97
C THR A 72 -7.02 -21.99 6.15
N PHE A 73 -6.06 -22.46 6.95
CA PHE A 73 -5.54 -21.69 8.09
C PHE A 73 -4.88 -20.37 7.65
N VAL A 74 -4.05 -20.41 6.61
CA VAL A 74 -3.41 -19.20 6.04
C VAL A 74 -4.46 -18.22 5.51
N THR A 75 -5.53 -18.71 4.90
CA THR A 75 -6.63 -17.87 4.41
C THR A 75 -7.37 -17.19 5.55
N ILE A 76 -7.70 -17.94 6.62
CA ILE A 76 -8.35 -17.38 7.83
C ILE A 76 -7.44 -16.34 8.49
N LEU A 77 -6.16 -16.64 8.63
CA LEU A 77 -5.18 -15.71 9.20
C LEU A 77 -5.11 -14.43 8.36
N THR A 78 -5.02 -14.55 7.04
CA THR A 78 -5.02 -13.40 6.12
C THR A 78 -6.27 -12.55 6.31
N LEU A 79 -7.46 -13.17 6.42
CA LEU A 79 -8.70 -12.45 6.66
C LEU A 79 -8.71 -11.75 8.03
N ALA A 80 -8.18 -12.37 9.07
CA ALA A 80 -8.08 -11.77 10.40
C ALA A 80 -7.16 -10.53 10.39
N PHE A 81 -6.01 -10.59 9.72
CA PHE A 81 -5.11 -9.45 9.54
C PHE A 81 -5.79 -8.30 8.81
N ILE A 82 -6.56 -8.62 7.76
CA ILE A 82 -7.33 -7.64 7.00
C ILE A 82 -8.33 -6.92 7.88
N ILE A 83 -9.15 -7.68 8.61
CA ILE A 83 -10.14 -7.13 9.52
C ILE A 83 -9.47 -6.25 10.57
N TYR A 84 -8.36 -6.68 11.15
CA TYR A 84 -7.60 -5.91 12.14
C TYR A 84 -7.13 -4.57 11.59
N PHE A 85 -6.36 -4.57 10.49
CA PHE A 85 -5.82 -3.34 9.93
C PHE A 85 -6.92 -2.44 9.37
N TYR A 86 -7.94 -3.01 8.74
CA TYR A 86 -9.08 -2.24 8.24
C TYR A 86 -9.91 -1.61 9.37
N SER A 87 -10.01 -2.24 10.54
CA SER A 87 -10.66 -1.64 11.70
C SER A 87 -9.95 -0.35 12.17
N ARG A 88 -8.61 -0.32 12.12
CA ARG A 88 -7.81 0.88 12.43
C ARG A 88 -8.07 1.99 11.41
N PHE A 89 -8.17 1.62 10.15
CA PHE A 89 -8.46 2.53 9.05
C PHE A 89 -9.86 3.15 9.16
N LEU A 90 -10.88 2.35 9.50
CA LEU A 90 -12.23 2.84 9.75
C LEU A 90 -12.29 3.82 10.93
N LYS A 91 -11.45 3.61 11.97
CA LYS A 91 -11.36 4.54 13.09
C LYS A 91 -10.87 5.92 12.62
N LEU A 92 -9.82 5.96 11.80
CA LEU A 92 -9.33 7.19 11.21
C LEU A 92 -10.39 7.85 10.32
N TYR A 93 -11.01 7.09 9.42
CA TYR A 93 -12.05 7.62 8.54
C TYR A 93 -13.21 8.26 9.32
N LYS A 94 -13.69 7.60 10.39
CA LYS A 94 -14.73 8.15 11.28
C LYS A 94 -14.28 9.45 11.95
N MET A 95 -13.06 9.49 12.47
CA MET A 95 -12.49 10.68 13.09
C MET A 95 -12.35 11.83 12.08
N LEU A 96 -11.88 11.57 10.86
CA LEU A 96 -11.84 12.56 9.79
C LEU A 96 -13.23 13.08 9.39
N LYS A 97 -14.28 12.26 9.55
CA LYS A 97 -15.67 12.64 9.24
C LYS A 97 -16.32 13.47 10.35
N GLN A 98 -16.00 13.18 11.61
CA GLN A 98 -16.65 13.79 12.78
C GLN A 98 -15.95 15.07 13.26
N ASN A 99 -14.64 15.20 13.06
CA ASN A 99 -13.90 16.32 13.61
C ASN A 99 -14.12 17.60 12.80
N SER A 100 -14.81 18.56 13.40
CA SER A 100 -14.71 19.97 13.01
C SER A 100 -13.39 20.51 13.54
N ILE A 101 -12.51 20.96 12.65
CA ILE A 101 -11.20 21.52 13.00
C ILE A 101 -11.43 22.95 13.49
N ASN A 102 -11.81 23.10 14.75
CA ASN A 102 -12.18 24.41 15.30
C ASN A 102 -11.04 25.02 16.11
N THR A 103 -10.23 24.18 16.76
CA THR A 103 -9.16 24.59 17.67
C THR A 103 -7.79 24.11 17.20
N ASN A 104 -6.72 24.79 17.64
CA ASN A 104 -5.35 24.36 17.38
C ASN A 104 -5.05 22.96 17.94
N TYR A 105 -5.64 22.62 19.09
CA TYR A 105 -5.60 21.28 19.66
C TYR A 105 -6.17 20.21 18.69
N ASP A 106 -7.28 20.50 18.01
CA ASP A 106 -7.86 19.58 17.01
C ASP A 106 -6.91 19.38 15.82
N LEU A 107 -6.21 20.43 15.43
CA LEU A 107 -5.21 20.43 14.35
C LEU A 107 -4.02 19.53 14.68
N PHE A 108 -3.51 19.63 15.91
CA PHE A 108 -2.39 18.86 16.39
C PHE A 108 -2.73 17.39 16.62
N ASN A 109 -3.92 17.13 17.18
CA ASN A 109 -4.48 15.79 17.31
C ASN A 109 -4.68 15.15 15.92
N LEU A 110 -5.17 15.92 14.95
CA LEU A 110 -5.27 15.49 13.56
C LEU A 110 -3.91 15.11 12.97
N LYS A 111 -2.90 15.98 13.07
CA LYS A 111 -1.53 15.73 12.62
C LYS A 111 -0.99 14.42 13.22
N THR A 112 -1.09 14.27 14.55
CA THR A 112 -0.60 13.09 15.26
C THR A 112 -1.30 11.81 14.78
N GLN A 113 -2.63 11.83 14.65
CA GLN A 113 -3.39 10.67 14.19
C GLN A 113 -3.09 10.29 12.73
N LEU A 114 -2.85 11.27 11.85
CA LEU A 114 -2.46 11.02 10.47
C LEU A 114 -1.07 10.37 10.38
N LEU A 115 -0.09 10.85 11.15
CA LEU A 115 1.25 10.27 11.20
C LEU A 115 1.23 8.83 11.72
N VAL A 116 0.52 8.57 12.83
CA VAL A 116 0.35 7.21 13.35
C VAL A 116 -0.31 6.30 12.32
N SER A 117 -1.31 6.81 11.62
CA SER A 117 -2.03 6.03 10.61
C SER A 117 -1.19 5.72 9.38
N LYS A 118 -0.28 6.64 8.97
CA LYS A 118 0.72 6.42 7.92
C LYS A 118 1.57 5.19 8.24
N GLU A 119 2.06 5.07 9.48
CA GLU A 119 2.86 3.92 9.94
C GLU A 119 2.04 2.62 10.03
N ILE A 120 0.79 2.68 10.50
CA ILE A 120 -0.12 1.53 10.49
C ILE A 120 -0.34 1.02 9.06
N TYR A 121 -0.46 1.92 8.10
CA TYR A 121 -0.67 1.59 6.70
C TYR A 121 0.57 0.94 6.06
N ILE A 122 1.77 1.41 6.40
CA ILE A 122 3.02 0.72 6.02
C ILE A 122 3.07 -0.69 6.64
N SER A 123 2.73 -0.81 7.92
CA SER A 123 2.71 -2.08 8.65
C SER A 123 1.72 -3.09 8.06
N TYR A 124 0.56 -2.61 7.60
CA TYR A 124 -0.45 -3.42 6.91
C TYR A 124 0.15 -4.12 5.69
N TYR A 125 0.80 -3.37 4.80
CA TYR A 125 1.42 -3.92 3.60
C TYR A 125 2.58 -4.88 3.89
N ILE A 126 3.42 -4.57 4.87
CA ILE A 126 4.54 -5.44 5.25
C ILE A 126 4.02 -6.78 5.80
N SER A 127 2.94 -6.75 6.58
CA SER A 127 2.34 -7.93 7.18
C SER A 127 1.80 -8.94 6.15
N TYR A 128 1.44 -8.48 4.95
CA TYR A 128 1.00 -9.38 3.87
C TYR A 128 2.11 -10.16 3.19
N ILE A 129 3.35 -9.66 3.20
CA ILE A 129 4.48 -10.27 2.50
C ILE A 129 4.65 -11.75 2.89
N PRO A 130 4.75 -12.13 4.18
CA PRO A 130 4.91 -13.53 4.56
C PRO A 130 3.69 -14.39 4.20
N LEU A 131 2.47 -13.83 4.30
CA LEU A 131 1.23 -14.53 3.94
C LEU A 131 1.17 -14.82 2.42
N ALA A 132 1.52 -13.83 1.60
CA ALA A 132 1.58 -13.96 0.15
C ALA A 132 2.64 -14.99 -0.29
N LEU A 133 3.79 -15.03 0.39
CA LEU A 133 4.81 -16.06 0.16
C LEU A 133 4.27 -17.46 0.44
N LEU A 134 3.61 -17.68 1.58
CA LEU A 134 3.05 -18.98 1.93
C LEU A 134 2.00 -19.44 0.91
N LEU A 135 1.11 -18.53 0.50
CA LEU A 135 0.10 -18.82 -0.53
C LEU A 135 0.76 -19.17 -1.87
N CYS A 136 1.83 -18.49 -2.26
CA CYS A 136 2.57 -18.79 -3.48
C CYS A 136 3.18 -20.19 -3.45
N LEU A 137 3.86 -20.56 -2.35
CA LEU A 137 4.47 -21.87 -2.16
C LEU A 137 3.45 -23.01 -2.23
N ILE A 138 2.29 -22.81 -1.61
CA ILE A 138 1.16 -23.77 -1.65
C ILE A 138 0.66 -23.94 -3.10
N LYS A 139 0.46 -22.84 -3.83
CA LYS A 139 -0.09 -22.86 -5.19
C LYS A 139 0.79 -23.61 -6.18
N ILE A 140 2.11 -23.46 -6.08
CA ILE A 140 3.06 -24.14 -6.96
C ILE A 140 3.43 -25.55 -6.46
N ASN A 141 2.83 -26.01 -5.36
CA ASN A 141 3.15 -27.26 -4.68
C ASN A 141 4.68 -27.43 -4.52
N PHE A 142 5.34 -26.40 -3.97
CA PHE A 142 6.79 -26.33 -3.95
C PHE A 142 7.40 -27.45 -3.09
N HIS A 143 8.29 -28.25 -3.68
CA HIS A 143 9.06 -29.27 -2.97
C HIS A 143 10.52 -28.83 -2.88
N PHE A 144 11.06 -28.83 -1.66
CA PHE A 144 12.44 -28.41 -1.36
C PHE A 144 13.50 -29.40 -1.89
N ASP A 145 13.10 -30.58 -2.35
CA ASP A 145 14.01 -31.69 -2.68
C ASP A 145 14.80 -31.51 -3.99
N LYS A 146 14.54 -30.46 -4.77
CA LYS A 146 15.27 -30.18 -6.02
C LYS A 146 16.13 -28.93 -5.85
N GLU A 147 17.44 -29.09 -5.80
CA GLU A 147 18.42 -27.98 -5.64
C GLU A 147 18.18 -26.85 -6.65
N TYR A 148 17.87 -27.18 -7.90
CA TYR A 148 17.57 -26.22 -8.97
C TYR A 148 16.29 -25.41 -8.72
N ASN A 149 15.27 -26.00 -8.07
CA ASN A 149 14.03 -25.30 -7.75
C ASN A 149 14.26 -24.26 -6.65
N LEU A 150 15.14 -24.54 -5.69
CA LEU A 150 15.41 -23.64 -4.58
C LEU A 150 16.13 -22.36 -5.03
N ALA A 151 17.16 -22.49 -5.86
CA ALA A 151 17.93 -21.34 -6.34
C ALA A 151 17.10 -20.42 -7.26
N ILE A 152 16.34 -21.00 -8.20
CA ILE A 152 15.45 -20.22 -9.09
C ILE A 152 14.36 -19.54 -8.27
N PHE A 153 13.75 -20.25 -7.31
CA PHE A 153 12.73 -19.69 -6.44
C PHE A 153 13.30 -18.56 -5.58
N GLY A 154 14.46 -18.73 -4.95
CA GLY A 154 15.08 -17.72 -4.10
C GLY A 154 15.40 -16.43 -4.86
N ILE A 155 16.02 -16.53 -6.05
CA ILE A 155 16.37 -15.36 -6.86
C ILE A 155 15.10 -14.65 -7.37
N SER A 156 14.14 -15.40 -7.92
CA SER A 156 12.88 -14.81 -8.40
C SER A 156 12.07 -14.18 -7.26
N PHE A 157 12.09 -14.78 -6.07
CA PHE A 157 11.44 -14.26 -4.88
C PHE A 157 12.08 -12.94 -4.41
N LEU A 158 13.41 -12.85 -4.37
CA LEU A 158 14.12 -11.61 -4.00
C LEU A 158 13.82 -10.47 -5.00
N ILE A 159 13.82 -10.76 -6.30
CA ILE A 159 13.47 -9.77 -7.33
C ILE A 159 12.01 -9.32 -7.15
N THR A 160 11.11 -10.25 -6.86
CA THR A 160 9.69 -9.97 -6.60
C THR A 160 9.52 -9.08 -5.37
N LEU A 161 10.20 -9.39 -4.26
CA LEU A 161 10.16 -8.58 -3.04
C LEU A 161 10.66 -7.16 -3.29
N PHE A 162 11.77 -7.02 -4.02
CA PHE A 162 12.32 -5.72 -4.37
C PHE A 162 11.31 -4.91 -5.19
N LEU A 163 10.76 -5.49 -6.26
CA LEU A 163 9.75 -4.84 -7.09
C LEU A 163 8.53 -4.40 -6.26
N VAL A 164 7.96 -5.32 -5.48
CA VAL A 164 6.78 -5.09 -4.64
C VAL A 164 7.04 -3.98 -3.61
N TYR A 165 8.23 -3.94 -3.01
CA TYR A 165 8.63 -2.86 -2.10
C TYR A 165 8.56 -1.48 -2.77
N PHE A 166 9.11 -1.34 -3.99
CA PHE A 166 9.03 -0.07 -4.72
C PHE A 166 7.59 0.30 -5.09
N VAL A 167 6.79 -0.68 -5.53
CA VAL A 167 5.38 -0.45 -5.88
C VAL A 167 4.59 0.03 -4.66
N ILE A 168 4.71 -0.68 -3.54
CA ILE A 168 4.00 -0.35 -2.30
C ILE A 168 4.43 1.02 -1.80
N LYS A 169 5.75 1.29 -1.76
CA LYS A 169 6.26 2.60 -1.35
C LYS A 169 5.72 3.73 -2.21
N TYR A 170 5.69 3.53 -3.54
CA TYR A 170 5.10 4.47 -4.48
C TYR A 170 3.60 4.66 -4.20
N TRP A 171 2.86 3.57 -4.08
CA TRP A 171 1.41 3.57 -3.81
C TRP A 171 1.06 4.31 -2.52
N ILE A 172 1.72 3.97 -1.41
CA ILE A 172 1.52 4.62 -0.09
C ILE A 172 1.77 6.12 -0.19
N TYR A 173 2.86 6.53 -0.86
CA TYR A 173 3.18 7.94 -1.01
C TYR A 173 2.08 8.71 -1.76
N TYR A 174 1.57 8.18 -2.88
CA TYR A 174 0.57 8.90 -3.67
C TYR A 174 -0.84 8.86 -3.09
N MET A 175 -1.23 7.74 -2.50
CA MET A 175 -2.58 7.58 -1.96
C MET A 175 -2.75 8.27 -0.60
N TYR A 176 -1.69 8.34 0.20
CA TYR A 176 -1.77 8.83 1.59
C TYR A 176 -0.66 9.82 1.90
N GLY A 177 0.60 9.41 1.70
CA GLY A 177 1.77 10.14 2.19
C GLY A 177 1.76 11.60 1.77
N ARG A 178 1.53 11.89 0.49
CA ARG A 178 1.45 13.25 -0.04
C ARG A 178 0.38 14.09 0.65
N TYR A 179 -0.86 13.59 0.73
CA TYR A 179 -1.97 14.35 1.34
C TYR A 179 -1.78 14.53 2.84
N ILE A 180 -1.18 13.55 3.52
CA ILE A 180 -0.80 13.65 4.93
C ILE A 180 0.29 14.71 5.10
N ASP A 181 1.33 14.67 4.26
CA ASP A 181 2.43 15.64 4.32
C ASP A 181 1.91 17.06 4.02
N ASP A 182 1.01 17.23 3.04
CA ASP A 182 0.35 18.51 2.74
C ASP A 182 -0.44 19.04 3.96
N VAL A 183 -1.15 18.16 4.69
CA VAL A 183 -1.85 18.55 5.94
C VAL A 183 -0.85 18.92 7.03
N VAL A 184 0.20 18.11 7.24
CA VAL A 184 1.23 18.35 8.25
C VAL A 184 1.93 19.69 8.00
N GLU A 185 2.27 19.99 6.74
CA GLU A 185 2.91 21.24 6.33
C GLU A 185 2.01 22.44 6.62
N LEU A 186 0.72 22.35 6.27
CA LEU A 186 -0.27 23.37 6.61
C LEU A 186 -0.39 23.55 8.14
N VAL A 187 -0.44 22.47 8.92
CA VAL A 187 -0.48 22.55 10.39
C VAL A 187 0.74 23.26 10.96
N ASP A 188 1.92 23.02 10.38
CA ASP A 188 3.18 23.59 10.85
C ASP A 188 3.32 25.07 10.48
N GLU A 189 2.91 25.46 9.26
CA GLU A 189 2.85 26.85 8.81
C GLU A 189 1.91 27.69 9.71
N LEU A 190 0.75 27.14 10.07
CA LEU A 190 -0.23 27.80 10.94
C LEU A 190 0.26 28.00 12.37
N ASN A 191 1.17 27.14 12.83
CA ASN A 191 1.78 27.24 14.15
C ASN A 191 3.05 28.09 14.16
N GLY A 192 3.42 28.70 13.02
CA GLY A 192 4.61 29.53 12.90
C GLY A 192 5.92 28.75 12.99
N ILE A 193 5.89 27.44 12.73
CA ILE A 193 7.09 26.61 12.63
C ILE A 193 7.71 26.89 11.25
N GLU A 194 9.00 27.22 11.19
CA GLU A 194 9.68 27.45 9.91
C GLU A 194 9.67 26.18 9.05
N VAL A 195 8.74 26.13 8.10
CA VAL A 195 8.67 25.07 7.11
C VAL A 195 9.76 25.30 6.08
N HIS A 196 10.72 24.37 5.98
CA HIS A 196 11.62 24.32 4.82
C HIS A 196 10.78 24.10 3.57
N GLN A 197 10.64 25.13 2.72
CA GLN A 197 9.89 25.02 1.47
C GLN A 197 10.36 23.80 0.68
N PRO A 198 9.51 22.78 0.48
CA PRO A 198 9.90 21.63 -0.31
C PRO A 198 10.10 22.11 -1.76
N SER A 199 11.30 21.89 -2.29
CA SER A 199 11.64 22.21 -3.68
C SER A 199 10.53 21.74 -4.60
N LYS A 200 10.04 22.60 -5.52
CA LYS A 200 8.96 22.30 -6.49
C LYS A 200 9.07 20.84 -6.97
N ARG A 201 8.23 19.97 -6.41
CA ARG A 201 8.30 18.52 -6.67
C ARG A 201 7.99 18.30 -8.15
N LYS A 202 8.87 17.58 -8.87
CA LYS A 202 8.63 17.25 -10.28
C LYS A 202 7.34 16.45 -10.38
N GLN A 203 6.40 16.95 -11.18
CA GLN A 203 5.14 16.25 -11.43
C GLN A 203 5.40 14.89 -12.06
N THR A 204 5.00 13.84 -11.36
CA THR A 204 5.14 12.46 -11.85
C THR A 204 4.03 12.10 -12.82
N TRP A 205 4.20 10.97 -13.49
CA TRP A 205 3.22 10.48 -14.47
C TRP A 205 1.83 10.27 -13.86
N PHE A 206 1.77 9.76 -12.62
CA PHE A 206 0.51 9.60 -11.87
C PHE A 206 -0.19 10.95 -11.64
N GLU A 207 0.55 11.99 -11.27
CA GLU A 207 -0.01 13.31 -11.02
C GLU A 207 -0.52 13.99 -12.29
N ARG A 208 0.21 13.83 -13.39
CA ARG A 208 -0.20 14.36 -14.70
C ARG A 208 -1.50 13.71 -15.16
N SER A 209 -1.60 12.39 -15.06
CA SER A 209 -2.82 11.67 -15.44
C SER A 209 -3.96 12.00 -14.47
N GLN A 210 -3.71 12.05 -13.17
CA GLN A 210 -4.70 12.44 -12.17
C GLN A 210 -5.26 13.84 -12.47
N LYS A 211 -4.41 14.83 -12.75
CA LYS A 211 -4.84 16.19 -13.09
C LYS A 211 -5.68 16.22 -14.37
N PHE A 212 -5.31 15.43 -15.38
CA PHE A 212 -6.07 15.31 -16.62
C PHE A 212 -7.48 14.76 -16.36
N PHE A 213 -7.59 13.62 -15.66
CA PHE A 213 -8.88 13.01 -15.37
C PHE A 213 -9.73 13.87 -14.43
N MET A 214 -9.10 14.53 -13.46
CA MET A 214 -9.78 15.43 -12.53
C MET A 214 -10.32 16.68 -13.22
N ASN A 215 -9.58 17.27 -14.18
CA ASN A 215 -10.08 18.40 -14.98
C ASN A 215 -11.28 18.01 -15.85
N LYS A 216 -11.36 16.76 -16.32
CA LYS A 216 -12.42 16.30 -17.23
C LYS A 216 -13.66 15.80 -16.50
N MET A 217 -13.50 15.11 -15.38
CA MET A 217 -14.58 14.36 -14.69
C MET A 217 -14.65 14.62 -13.18
N GLY A 218 -13.90 15.59 -12.65
CA GLY A 218 -13.87 15.91 -11.23
C GLY A 218 -13.41 14.73 -10.36
N ILE A 219 -14.12 14.52 -9.25
CA ILE A 219 -13.83 13.43 -8.28
C ILE A 219 -13.92 12.05 -8.93
N LYS A 220 -14.90 11.82 -9.82
CA LYS A 220 -15.03 10.53 -10.54
C LYS A 220 -13.81 10.25 -11.41
N GLY A 221 -13.20 11.30 -11.98
CA GLY A 221 -11.97 11.20 -12.74
C GLY A 221 -10.77 10.79 -11.89
N HIS A 222 -10.67 11.33 -10.67
CA HIS A 222 -9.65 10.91 -9.71
C HIS A 222 -9.76 9.41 -9.40
N ILE A 223 -10.96 8.93 -9.05
CA ILE A 223 -11.23 7.51 -8.76
C ILE A 223 -10.86 6.64 -9.98
N MET A 224 -11.28 7.04 -11.18
CA MET A 224 -10.98 6.31 -12.41
C MET A 224 -9.46 6.21 -12.67
N ASN A 225 -8.72 7.31 -12.50
CA ASN A 225 -7.27 7.32 -12.65
C ASN A 225 -6.59 6.36 -11.68
N THR A 226 -7.03 6.34 -10.41
CA THR A 226 -6.52 5.44 -9.37
C THR A 226 -6.76 3.97 -9.74
N ILE A 227 -7.96 3.63 -10.21
CA ILE A 227 -8.28 2.26 -10.66
C ILE A 227 -7.42 1.85 -11.86
N ILE A 228 -7.28 2.73 -12.86
CA ILE A 228 -6.46 2.46 -14.06
C ILE A 228 -5.01 2.21 -13.66
N TRP A 229 -4.44 3.04 -12.77
CA TRP A 229 -3.07 2.86 -12.30
C TRP A 229 -2.90 1.58 -11.50
N PHE A 230 -3.85 1.24 -10.64
CA PHE A 230 -3.83 -0.02 -9.89
C PHE A 230 -3.77 -1.23 -10.83
N VAL A 231 -4.68 -1.28 -11.82
CA VAL A 231 -4.74 -2.36 -12.81
C VAL A 231 -3.49 -2.37 -13.69
N SER A 232 -3.03 -1.21 -14.16
CA SER A 232 -1.83 -1.10 -15.00
C SER A 232 -0.58 -1.55 -14.24
N MET A 233 -0.45 -1.23 -12.96
CA MET A 233 0.69 -1.65 -12.15
C MET A 233 0.65 -3.15 -11.91
N TYR A 234 -0.53 -3.72 -11.68
CA TYR A 234 -0.71 -5.17 -11.55
C TYR A 234 -0.29 -5.92 -12.82
N ILE A 235 -0.73 -5.43 -14.00
CA ILE A 235 -0.31 -5.99 -15.30
C ILE A 235 1.20 -5.85 -15.50
N PHE A 236 1.76 -4.67 -15.17
CA PHE A 236 3.20 -4.42 -15.26
C PHE A 236 4.01 -5.39 -14.40
N ILE A 237 3.59 -5.62 -13.15
CA ILE A 237 4.24 -6.59 -12.25
C ILE A 237 4.23 -7.97 -12.88
N ILE A 238 3.08 -8.44 -13.39
CA ILE A 238 2.98 -9.76 -14.03
C ILE A 238 3.93 -9.86 -15.23
N LEU A 239 3.89 -8.89 -16.14
CA LEU A 239 4.74 -8.87 -17.33
C LEU A 239 6.24 -8.79 -16.99
N PHE A 240 6.59 -8.00 -15.98
CA PHE A 240 7.97 -7.89 -15.52
C PHE A 240 8.46 -9.21 -14.91
N LEU A 241 7.65 -9.84 -14.07
CA LEU A 241 8.00 -11.11 -13.44
C LEU A 241 8.10 -12.25 -14.45
N THR A 242 7.20 -12.33 -15.44
CA THR A 242 7.30 -13.33 -16.51
C THR A 242 8.56 -13.15 -17.35
N LEU A 243 8.92 -11.91 -17.67
CA LEU A 243 10.14 -11.59 -18.42
C LEU A 243 11.40 -11.93 -17.62
N VAL A 244 11.46 -11.57 -16.33
CA VAL A 244 12.57 -11.94 -15.44
C VAL A 244 12.71 -13.45 -15.34
N LEU A 245 11.62 -14.17 -15.15
CA LEU A 245 11.63 -15.63 -15.05
C LEU A 245 12.14 -16.28 -16.35
N LEU A 246 11.73 -15.74 -17.50
CA LEU A 246 12.22 -16.17 -18.82
C LEU A 246 13.74 -15.92 -18.96
N ILE A 247 14.24 -14.75 -18.55
CA ILE A 247 15.68 -14.44 -18.54
C ILE A 247 16.44 -15.41 -17.63
N VAL A 248 15.94 -15.67 -16.42
CA VAL A 248 16.58 -16.61 -15.47
C VAL A 248 16.66 -18.01 -16.05
N ILE A 249 15.60 -18.48 -16.73
CA ILE A 249 15.60 -19.78 -17.41
C ILE A 249 16.63 -19.81 -18.54
N ILE A 250 16.67 -18.80 -19.41
CA ILE A 250 17.62 -18.73 -20.54
C ILE A 250 19.06 -18.69 -20.03
N ALA A 251 19.34 -17.85 -19.04
CA ALA A 251 20.68 -17.69 -18.46
C ALA A 251 21.12 -18.99 -17.76
N GLY A 252 20.24 -19.62 -16.98
CA GLY A 252 20.53 -20.88 -16.31
C GLY A 252 20.78 -22.02 -17.30
N ALA A 253 20.03 -22.07 -18.40
CA ALA A 253 20.27 -23.05 -19.47
C ALA A 253 21.62 -22.83 -20.17
N LYS A 254 21.96 -21.57 -20.49
CA LYS A 254 23.22 -21.21 -21.16
C LYS A 254 24.46 -21.49 -20.30
N LEU A 255 24.33 -21.37 -18.98
CA LEU A 255 25.40 -21.63 -18.01
C LEU A 255 25.46 -23.10 -17.55
N HIS A 256 24.69 -24.01 -18.19
CA HIS A 256 24.55 -25.43 -17.79
C HIS A 256 24.06 -25.66 -16.35
N PHE A 257 23.54 -24.63 -15.68
CA PHE A 257 22.88 -24.74 -14.38
C PHE A 257 21.44 -25.26 -14.50
N LEU A 258 20.84 -25.32 -15.69
CA LEU A 258 19.49 -25.86 -15.89
C LEU A 258 19.45 -26.76 -17.12
N ASP A 259 19.02 -28.00 -16.94
CA ASP A 259 18.72 -28.90 -18.05
C ASP A 259 17.32 -28.62 -18.60
N ILE A 260 17.24 -28.02 -19.78
CA ILE A 260 15.99 -27.72 -20.50
C ILE A 260 15.13 -28.99 -20.68
N GLY A 261 15.75 -30.15 -20.91
CA GLY A 261 15.04 -31.41 -21.09
C GLY A 261 14.31 -31.85 -19.81
N SER A 262 14.89 -31.60 -18.65
CA SER A 262 14.27 -31.87 -17.34
C SER A 262 13.10 -30.93 -17.03
N LEU A 263 13.22 -29.64 -17.41
CA LEU A 263 12.18 -28.63 -17.27
C LEU A 263 10.97 -28.93 -18.17
N LEU A 264 11.21 -29.33 -19.41
CA LEU A 264 10.16 -29.65 -20.38
C LEU A 264 9.41 -30.94 -19.98
N LYS A 265 10.11 -31.93 -19.43
CA LYS A 265 9.48 -33.11 -18.80
C LYS A 265 8.66 -32.75 -17.56
N ALA A 266 9.12 -31.81 -16.74
CA ALA A 266 8.37 -31.36 -15.57
C ALA A 266 7.09 -30.58 -15.96
N LEU A 267 7.16 -29.73 -16.98
CA LEU A 267 6.02 -28.99 -17.52
C LEU A 267 4.96 -29.94 -18.10
N ASN A 268 5.39 -30.94 -18.89
CA ASN A 268 4.49 -31.95 -19.47
C ASN A 268 3.88 -32.90 -18.42
N LYS A 269 4.40 -32.94 -17.19
CA LYS A 269 3.83 -33.74 -16.09
C LYS A 269 2.82 -32.95 -15.25
N LEU A 270 2.76 -31.62 -15.44
CA LEU A 270 1.85 -30.69 -14.76
C LEU A 270 0.59 -30.38 -15.58
N ASN A 271 0.61 -30.63 -16.89
CA ASN A 271 -0.55 -30.65 -17.80
C ASN A 271 -1.17 -32.04 -17.87
#